data_AF-A0A935ATG4-F1
#
_entry.id   AF-A0A935ATG4-F1
#
_cell.length_a   1.000
_cell.length_b   1.000
_cell.length_c   1.000
_cell.angle_alpha   90.00
_cell.angle_beta   90.00
_cell.angle_gamma   90.00
#
_symmetry.space_group_name_H-M   'P 1'
#
loop_
_entity.id
_entity.type
_entity.pdbx_description
1 polymer ?
#
loop_
_entity_poly.entity_id
_entity_poly.type
_entity_poly.pdbx_seq_one_letter_code
_entity_poly.pdbx_strand_id
1 'polypeptide(L)'
;MTLDLPADAQARLETEASRRGITLDQLIAELAAELPVSRAGGEAKHRLSFIGAGHSGRGDLSRRHREIRAEQTAGLTANDF
;
A
#
# COMPACT_ATOMS: atom_id res chain seq x y z
N MET A 1 -30.19 2.91 5.39
CA MET A 1 -28.96 2.33 6.00
C MET A 1 -28.47 3.37 6.99
N THR A 2 -28.14 2.97 8.22
CA THR A 2 -27.66 3.89 9.25
C THR A 2 -26.19 3.55 9.52
N LEU A 3 -25.31 4.54 9.38
CA LEU A 3 -23.88 4.42 9.65
C LEU A 3 -23.61 5.09 10.99
N ASP A 4 -23.06 4.33 11.93
CA ASP A 4 -22.60 4.89 13.20
C ASP A 4 -21.16 5.37 13.00
N LEU A 5 -20.95 6.68 13.12
CA LEU A 5 -19.66 7.33 12.89
C LEU A 5 -19.24 8.05 14.17
N PRO A 6 -17.97 7.95 14.57
CA PRO A 6 -17.47 8.77 15.66
C PRO A 6 -17.56 10.27 15.28
N ALA A 7 -17.79 11.12 16.27
CA ALA A 7 -18.16 12.53 16.06
C ALA A 7 -17.11 13.33 15.27
N ASP A 8 -15.83 12.96 15.39
CA ASP A 8 -14.72 13.56 14.66
C ASP A 8 -14.78 13.23 13.15
N ALA A 9 -15.16 12.00 12.80
CA ALA A 9 -15.35 11.58 11.41
C ALA A 9 -16.53 12.31 10.76
N GLN A 10 -17.62 12.48 11.50
CA GLN A 10 -18.79 13.23 11.01
C GLN A 10 -18.44 14.70 10.72
N ALA A 11 -17.77 15.38 11.65
CA ALA A 11 -17.37 16.79 11.48
C ALA A 11 -16.46 17.00 10.26
N ARG A 12 -15.56 16.05 9.99
CA ARG A 12 -14.70 16.09 8.79
C ARG A 12 -15.51 15.95 7.51
N LEU A 13 -16.48 15.04 7.46
CA LEU A 13 -17.34 14.86 6.28
C LEU A 13 -18.23 16.10 6.03
N GLU A 14 -18.77 16.71 7.08
CA GLU A 14 -19.56 17.95 6.98
C GLU A 14 -18.72 19.13 6.47
N THR A 15 -17.47 19.23 6.94
CA THR A 15 -16.51 20.23 6.48
C THR A 15 -16.17 20.03 5.00
N GLU A 16 -15.96 18.78 4.59
CA GLU A 16 -15.65 18.41 3.21
C GLU A 16 -16.83 18.67 2.26
N ALA A 17 -18.05 18.36 2.69
CA ALA A 17 -19.27 18.64 1.94
C ALA A 17 -19.45 20.16 1.75
N SER A 18 -19.26 20.93 2.83
CA SER A 18 -19.30 22.40 2.78
C SER A 18 -18.23 22.98 1.86
N ARG A 19 -17.01 22.44 1.88
CA ARG A 19 -15.91 22.88 1.01
C ARG A 19 -16.21 22.65 -0.48
N ARG A 20 -16.89 21.55 -0.80
CA ARG A 20 -17.26 21.19 -2.18
C ARG A 20 -18.60 21.80 -2.62
N GLY A 21 -19.36 22.40 -1.69
CA GLY A 21 -20.69 22.94 -1.98
C GLY A 21 -21.73 21.87 -2.30
N ILE A 22 -21.52 20.63 -1.84
CA ILE A 22 -22.43 19.49 -2.05
C ILE A 22 -23.06 19.06 -0.73
N THR A 23 -24.12 18.25 -0.82
CA THR A 23 -24.74 17.67 0.39
C THR A 23 -23.88 16.54 0.95
N LEU A 24 -24.02 16.29 2.27
CA LEU A 24 -23.33 15.18 2.94
C LEU A 24 -23.66 13.83 2.29
N ASP A 25 -24.92 13.60 1.90
CA ASP A 25 -25.35 12.37 1.24
C ASP A 25 -24.69 12.18 -0.14
N GLN A 26 -24.54 13.25 -0.92
CA GLN A 26 -23.84 13.21 -2.21
C GLN A 26 -22.37 12.89 -2.02
N LEU A 27 -21.71 13.50 -1.02
CA LEU A 27 -20.32 13.19 -0.68
C LEU A 27 -20.16 11.71 -0.29
N ILE A 28 -21.07 11.19 0.54
CA ILE A 28 -21.07 9.78 0.95
C ILE A 28 -21.24 8.87 -0.28
N ALA A 29 -22.12 9.22 -1.21
CA ALA A 29 -22.34 8.45 -2.44
C ALA A 29 -21.09 8.44 -3.35
N GLU A 30 -20.40 9.58 -3.50
CA GLU A 30 -19.13 9.67 -4.24
C GLU A 30 -18.05 8.81 -3.58
N LEU A 31 -17.88 8.93 -2.26
CA LEU A 31 -16.90 8.15 -1.51
C LEU A 31 -17.19 6.65 -1.57
N ALA A 32 -18.47 6.26 -1.48
CA ALA A 32 -18.87 4.86 -1.61
C ALA A 32 -18.60 4.29 -3.02
N ALA A 33 -18.64 5.13 -4.06
CA ALA A 33 -18.29 4.73 -5.42
C ALA A 33 -16.77 4.60 -5.63
N GLU A 34 -15.97 5.43 -4.94
CA GLU A 34 -14.50 5.39 -4.99
C GLU A 34 -13.90 4.31 -4.09
N LEU A 35 -14.58 3.96 -2.99
CA LEU A 35 -14.12 2.92 -2.09
C LEU A 35 -14.14 1.58 -2.84
N PRO A 36 -12.99 0.88 -2.92
CA PRO A 36 -12.99 -0.47 -3.47
C PRO A 36 -13.96 -1.30 -2.63
N VAL A 37 -14.82 -2.06 -3.30
CA VAL A 37 -15.72 -3.03 -2.67
C VAL A 37 -14.86 -4.13 -2.07
N SER A 38 -14.20 -3.83 -0.95
CA SER A 38 -13.52 -4.81 -0.13
C SER A 38 -14.64 -5.58 0.53
N ARG A 39 -15.06 -6.65 -0.13
CA ARG A 39 -15.95 -7.67 0.40
C ARG A 39 -15.53 -7.91 1.84
N ALA A 40 -16.43 -7.63 2.78
CA ALA A 40 -16.30 -8.11 4.14
C ALA A 40 -15.93 -9.60 4.08
N GLY A 41 -14.70 -9.96 4.44
CA GLY A 41 -14.23 -11.35 4.49
C GLY A 41 -13.01 -11.76 3.65
N GLY A 42 -12.24 -10.84 3.04
CA GLY A 42 -10.97 -11.23 2.43
C GLY A 42 -10.04 -10.04 2.26
N GLU A 43 -8.82 -10.16 2.80
CA GLU A 43 -7.71 -9.20 2.67
C GLU A 43 -7.82 -8.36 1.39
N ALA A 44 -7.95 -7.04 1.58
CA ALA A 44 -7.67 -6.08 0.53
C ALA A 44 -6.20 -6.27 0.15
N LYS A 45 -5.93 -7.11 -0.85
CA LYS A 45 -4.62 -7.21 -1.49
C LYS A 45 -4.39 -5.89 -2.20
N HIS A 46 -3.89 -4.91 -1.45
CA HIS A 46 -3.22 -3.74 -2.00
C HIS A 46 -2.15 -4.27 -2.95
N ARG A 47 -2.47 -4.33 -4.24
CA ARG A 47 -1.49 -4.54 -5.32
C ARG A 47 -0.69 -3.26 -5.48
N LEU A 48 -0.07 -2.79 -4.41
CA LEU A 48 0.82 -1.63 -4.45
C LEU A 48 2.26 -2.10 -4.58
N SER A 49 2.90 -1.61 -5.64
CA SER A 49 4.32 -1.30 -5.83
C SER A 49 5.42 -2.35 -5.61
N PHE A 50 5.12 -3.56 -5.10
CA PHE A 50 6.13 -4.60 -4.85
C PHE A 50 6.12 -5.76 -5.84
N ILE A 51 5.34 -5.71 -6.93
CA ILE A 51 5.42 -6.76 -7.96
C ILE A 51 6.83 -6.71 -8.58
N GLY A 52 7.68 -7.65 -8.15
CA GLY A 52 9.10 -7.75 -8.53
C GLY A 52 10.10 -7.45 -7.41
N ALA A 53 9.70 -6.74 -6.35
CA ALA A 53 10.56 -6.49 -5.19
C ALA A 53 10.38 -7.60 -4.16
N GLY A 54 11.25 -8.62 -4.21
CA GLY A 54 11.29 -9.70 -3.23
C GLY A 54 10.69 -11.05 -3.67
N HIS A 55 10.18 -11.18 -4.90
CA HIS A 55 9.78 -12.47 -5.49
C HIS A 55 10.77 -12.97 -6.54
N SER A 56 12.07 -12.78 -6.32
CA SER A 56 13.06 -13.66 -6.92
C SER A 56 12.89 -15.01 -6.23
N GLY A 57 12.60 -16.09 -6.95
CA GLY A 57 12.37 -17.44 -6.40
C GLY A 57 13.52 -18.06 -5.59
N ARG A 58 14.50 -17.26 -5.16
CA ARG A 58 15.59 -17.58 -4.23
C ARG A 58 15.41 -16.80 -2.93
N GLY A 59 14.86 -17.47 -1.92
CA GLY A 59 14.73 -16.94 -0.57
C GLY A 59 16.02 -17.02 0.28
N ASP A 60 17.11 -17.56 -0.26
CA ASP A 60 18.38 -17.77 0.46
C ASP A 60 19.40 -16.63 0.28
N LEU A 61 19.12 -15.64 -0.58
CA LEU A 61 20.03 -14.55 -0.92
C LEU A 61 20.52 -13.77 0.31
N SER A 62 19.65 -13.48 1.27
CA SER A 62 20.02 -12.78 2.51
C SER A 62 21.00 -13.59 3.37
N ARG A 63 20.83 -14.92 3.40
CA ARG A 63 21.71 -15.84 4.14
C ARG A 63 23.07 -15.96 3.46
N ARG A 64 23.10 -16.00 2.12
CA ARG A 64 24.30 -16.23 1.32
C ARG A 64 25.01 -14.95 0.87
N HIS A 65 24.61 -13.76 1.31
CA HIS A 65 25.16 -12.51 0.76
C HIS A 65 26.69 -12.42 0.89
N ARG A 66 27.28 -12.97 1.95
CA ARG A 66 28.73 -12.99 2.17
C ARG A 66 29.45 -13.90 1.17
N GLU A 67 28.89 -15.09 0.93
CA GLU A 67 29.41 -16.05 -0.05
C GLU A 67 29.32 -15.47 -1.46
N ILE A 68 28.18 -14.89 -1.82
CA ILE A 68 27.96 -14.26 -3.13
C ILE A 68 28.95 -13.11 -3.37
N ARG A 69 29.19 -12.27 -2.35
CA ARG A 69 30.22 -11.23 -2.45
C ARG A 69 31.60 -11.84 -2.64
N ALA A 70 31.96 -12.86 -1.86
CA ALA A 70 33.25 -13.52 -1.98
C ALA A 70 33.46 -14.15 -3.36
N GLU A 71 32.44 -14.83 -3.93
CA GLU A 71 32.46 -15.39 -5.29
C GLU A 71 32.69 -14.30 -6.34
N GLN A 72 32.04 -13.14 -6.20
CA GLN A 72 32.16 -12.03 -7.15
C GLN A 72 33.50 -11.29 -7.05
N THR A 73 34.12 -11.26 -5.87
CA THR A 73 35.36 -10.51 -5.64
C THR A 73 36.62 -11.36 -5.58
N ALA A 74 36.52 -12.70 -5.65
CA ALA A 74 37.65 -13.61 -5.50
C ALA A 74 38.78 -13.44 -6.53
N GLY A 75 38.52 -12.77 -7.65
CA GLY A 75 39.51 -12.47 -8.70
C GLY A 75 39.72 -10.98 -8.98
N LEU A 76 39.09 -10.09 -8.21
CA LEU A 76 39.18 -8.64 -8.40
C LEU A 76 40.16 -8.05 -7.38
N THR A 77 41.09 -7.24 -7.86
CA THR A 77 41.99 -6.46 -7.02
C THR A 77 41.38 -5.09 -6.73
N ALA A 78 41.94 -4.35 -5.76
CA ALA A 78 41.45 -3.02 -5.43
C ALA A 78 41.50 -2.01 -6.60
N ASN A 79 42.22 -2.33 -7.68
CA ASN A 79 42.30 -1.53 -8.90
C ASN A 79 41.23 -1.89 -9.95
N ASP A 80 40.44 -2.95 -9.73
CA ASP A 80 39.42 -3.44 -10.67
C ASP A 80 37.99 -2.96 -10.32
N PHE A 81 37.87 -2.02 -9.37
CA PHE A 81 36.62 -1.40 -8.92
C PHE A 81 36.51 0.06 -9.37
#